data_AF-A0A1X6YS94-F1
#
_entry.id   AF-A0A1X6YS94-F1
#
_cell.length_a   1.000
_cell.length_b   1.000
_cell.length_c   1.000
_cell.angle_alpha   90.00
_cell.angle_beta   90.00
_cell.angle_gamma   90.00
#
_symmetry.space_group_name_H-M   'P 1'
#
loop_
_entity.id
_entity.type
_entity.pdbx_description
1 polymer ?
#
loop_
_entity_poly.entity_id
_entity_poly.type
_entity_poly.pdbx_seq_one_letter_code
_entity_poly.pdbx_strand_id
1 'polypeptide(L)' 'MTEQRRQLFGLIGFIIAGLVFIAAGINFGDPLTIIGSVIWVTSYLIWMIPLLGGSK' A
#
# COMPACT_ATOMS: atom_id res chain seq x y z
N MET A 1 17.65 -9.13 -11.02
CA MET A 1 16.28 -9.00 -10.49
C MET A 1 15.40 -8.44 -11.59
N THR A 2 14.31 -9.13 -11.93
CA THR A 2 13.35 -8.64 -12.93
C THR A 2 12.62 -7.39 -12.39
N GLU A 3 12.32 -6.42 -13.26
CA GLU A 3 11.67 -5.14 -12.92
C GLU A 3 10.38 -5.35 -12.09
N GLN A 4 9.59 -6.37 -12.46
CA GLN A 4 8.39 -6.79 -11.73
C GLN A 4 8.64 -7.12 -10.25
N ARG A 5 9.76 -7.79 -9.92
CA ARG A 5 10.11 -8.10 -8.52
C ARG A 5 10.43 -6.82 -7.75
N ARG A 6 11.10 -5.84 -8.37
CA ARG A 6 11.42 -4.55 -7.72
C ARG A 6 10.15 -3.74 -7.43
N GLN A 7 9.21 -3.72 -8.38
CA GLN A 7 7.91 -3.07 -8.21
C GLN A 7 7.10 -3.71 -7.07
N LEU A 8 7.08 -5.05 -7.00
CA LEU A 8 6.47 -5.79 -5.88
C LEU A 8 7.09 -5.43 -4.51
N PHE A 9 8.42 -5.38 -4.41
CA PHE A 9 9.08 -4.95 -3.16
C PHE A 9 8.73 -3.52 -2.77
N GLY A 10 8.68 -2.60 -3.75
CA GLY A 10 8.25 -1.22 -3.52
C GLY A 10 6.81 -1.15 -3.02
N LEU A 11 5.89 -1.88 -3.66
CA LEU A 11 4.48 -1.95 -3.25
C LEU A 11 4.30 -2.50 -1.83
N ILE A 12 5.03 -3.55 -1.47
CA ILE A 12 4.99 -4.11 -0.11
C ILE A 12 5.46 -3.06 0.90
N GLY A 13 6.55 -2.34 0.61
CA GLY A 13 7.04 -1.26 1.47
C GLY A 13 6.01 -0.14 1.66
N PHE A 14 5.31 0.24 0.60
CA PHE A 14 4.24 1.24 0.65
C PHE A 14 3.01 0.78 1.43
N ILE A 15 2.63 -0.50 1.32
CA ILE A 15 1.55 -1.07 2.14
C ILE A 15 1.92 -1.01 3.63
N ILE A 16 3.16 -1.37 3.99
CA ILE A 16 3.64 -1.29 5.37
C ILE A 16 3.61 0.17 5.88
N ALA A 17 4.06 1.13 5.08
CA ALA A 17 3.99 2.54 5.43
C ALA A 17 2.54 2.99 5.67
N GLY A 18 1.61 2.61 4.79
CA GLY A 18 0.18 2.89 4.95
C GLY A 18 -0.39 2.34 6.26
N LEU A 19 -0.01 1.13 6.67
CA LEU A 19 -0.42 0.56 7.96
C LEU A 19 0.10 1.37 9.17
N VAL A 20 1.34 1.87 9.10
CA VAL A 20 1.92 2.73 10.13
C VAL A 20 1.15 4.05 10.21
N PHE A 21 0.78 4.65 9.08
CA PHE A 21 -0.02 5.88 9.06
C PHE A 21 -1.44 5.67 9.56
N ILE A 22 -2.06 4.52 9.29
CA ILE A 22 -3.36 4.17 9.91
C ILE A 22 -3.21 4.10 11.44
N ALA A 23 -2.19 3.41 11.94
CA ALA A 23 -1.94 3.30 13.38
C ALA A 23 -1.67 4.67 14.02
N ALA A 24 -0.92 5.54 13.34
CA ALA A 24 -0.69 6.92 13.77
C ALA A 24 -2.00 7.73 13.78
N GLY A 25 -2.81 7.66 12.71
CA GLY A 25 -4.09 8.35 12.64
C GLY A 25 -5.06 7.92 13.75
N ILE A 26 -5.07 6.63 14.12
CA ILE A 26 -5.84 6.12 15.27
C ILE A 26 -5.30 6.70 16.58
N ASN A 27 -3.97 6.74 16.76
CA ASN A 27 -3.34 7.26 17.99
C ASN A 27 -3.65 8.75 18.22
N PHE A 28 -3.64 9.55 17.15
CA PHE A 28 -3.90 10.99 17.21
C PHE A 28 -5.38 11.36 17.03
N GLY A 29 -6.27 10.37 16.81
CA GLY A 29 -7.68 10.62 16.55
C GLY A 29 -7.94 11.43 15.29
N ASP A 30 -7.09 11.29 14.26
CA ASP A 30 -7.20 12.01 12.99
C ASP A 30 -7.89 11.12 11.94
N PRO A 31 -9.22 11.27 11.75
CA PRO A 31 -9.96 10.47 10.79
C PRO A 31 -9.52 10.73 9.35
N LEU A 32 -8.96 11.90 9.03
CA LEU A 32 -8.54 12.24 7.68
C LEU A 32 -7.29 11.44 7.29
N THR A 33 -6.32 11.35 8.22
CA THR A 33 -5.13 10.50 8.05
C THR A 33 -5.51 9.02 7.94
N ILE A 34 -6.47 8.55 8.72
CA ILE A 34 -6.95 7.15 8.64
C ILE A 34 -7.57 6.88 7.27
N ILE A 35 -8.52 7.70 6.83
CA ILE A 35 -9.23 7.51 5.55
C ILE A 35 -8.25 7.60 4.39
N GLY A 36 -7.37 8.60 4.39
CA GLY A 36 -6.34 8.76 3.36
C GLY A 36 -5.44 7.53 3.25
N SER A 37 -5.01 6.99 4.39
CA SER A 37 -4.15 5.81 4.44
C SER A 37 -4.87 4.53 4.01
N VAL A 38 -6.16 4.37 4.31
CA VAL A 38 -6.98 3.24 3.85
C VAL A 38 -7.14 3.26 2.33
N ILE A 39 -7.45 4.42 1.74
CA ILE A 39 -7.53 4.60 0.29
C ILE A 39 -6.18 4.28 -0.36
N TRP A 40 -5.09 4.74 0.27
CA TRP A 40 -3.74 4.51 -0.19
C TRP A 40 -3.37 3.02 -0.23
N VAL A 41 -3.56 2.29 0.88
CA VAL A 41 -3.31 0.85 0.97
C VAL A 41 -4.16 0.09 -0.04
N THR A 42 -5.44 0.42 -0.18
CA THR A 42 -6.36 -0.22 -1.14
C THR A 42 -5.88 -0.03 -2.58
N SER A 43 -5.39 1.16 -2.92
CA SER A 43 -4.86 1.47 -4.25
C SER A 43 -3.63 0.61 -4.59
N TYR A 44 -2.73 0.42 -3.62
CA TYR A 44 -1.59 -0.47 -3.81
C TYR A 44 -2.00 -1.93 -3.95
N LEU A 45 -2.98 -2.40 -3.18
CA LEU A 45 -3.50 -3.77 -3.33
C LEU A 45 -4.06 -4.01 -4.73
N ILE A 46 -4.83 -3.06 -5.28
CA ILE A 46 -5.34 -3.14 -6.66
C ILE A 46 -4.20 -3.19 -7.67
N TRP A 47 -3.19 -2.33 -7.49
CA TRP A 47 -2.04 -2.27 -8.41
C TRP A 47 -1.13 -3.50 -8.32
N MET A 48 -1.15 -4.22 -7.19
CA MET A 48 -0.44 -5.47 -7.00
C MET A 48 -1.04 -6.64 -7.80
N ILE A 49 -2.35 -6.63 -8.08
CA ILE A 49 -3.06 -7.71 -8.79
C ILE A 49 -2.45 -8.02 -10.17
N PRO A 50 -2.29 -7.06 -11.11
CA PRO A 50 -1.70 -7.33 -12.42
C PRO A 50 -0.22 -7.75 -12.32
N LEU A 51 0.49 -7.30 -11.29
CA LEU A 51 1.89 -7.68 -11.03
C LEU A 51 2.02 -9.12 -10.53
N LEU A 52 1.02 -9.64 -9.82
CA LEU A 52 0.98 -11.04 -9.37
C LEU A 52 0.43 -11.97 -10.45
N GLY A 53 -0.52 -11.50 -11.26
CA GLY A 53 -1.19 -12.27 -12.31
C GLY A 53 -0.33 -12.58 -13.52
N GLY A 54 0.86 -11.99 -13.64
CA GLY A 54 1.74 -12.16 -14.80
C GLY A 54 0.99 -11.80 -16.08
N SER A 55 0.90 -10.50 -16.40
CA SER A 55 0.36 -10.08 -17.69
C SER A 55 1.02 -10.90 -18.79
N LYS A 56 0.18 -11.63 -19.52
CA LYS A 56 0.50 -12.13 -20.86
C LYS A 56 1.06 -11.00 -21.72
#